data_AF-A0A919Q0G4-F1
#
_entry.id   AF-A0A919Q0G4-F1
#
_cell.length_a   1.000
_cell.length_b   1.000
_cell.length_c   1.000
_cell.angle_alpha   90.00
_cell.angle_beta   90.00
_cell.angle_gamma   90.00
#
_symmetry.space_group_name_H-M   'P 1'
#
loop_
_entity.id
_entity.type
_entity.pdbx_description
1 polymer ?
#
loop_
_entity_poly.entity_id
_entity_poly.type
_entity_poly.pdbx_seq_one_letter_code
_entity_poly.pdbx_strand_id
1 'polypeptide(L)'
;MRAMKTRKLIAVLAIAGASVLVPFIGPSTATADVAWTGTWAASPQSSGTTFNNQTLRQIVRTSIGGTAARLRLSNVFGTQPVTITNVHLAKRTSGSSIDPASDRAVTFGGSASVTIPVGGSATSDAAPFTVDALADVAVSFHLPQPTGNATVHDFGGQTNYVVPGNAAGNATLSGAQTRTNYFFLTNLDVQNTAATGAVATLGASITDGIGSGTDANRRWPNDLAVRLAQSGRTIGVLNQGISGNRLLADGAGQSAANRFDRDVLSQAGVKWVIFSDDPINDLGSNRTNPPTGQQLIDAVKPLIARAHTAGVKFLCSTLTPFQGSGGWSAAAETSRGAYNAFVRSASSGCDGVIDQDNATHDPARPTWFLPNLDTGDHLHPNEAGLQAIANAVNLSLFGSTTTPPPTTVVTFRARANGKLVTAENGGNAALIANRTAVGPWEQFDRIDLGGGRVALKAHANGRYVTAPSGSPLIASSTTIGTAETFDLVRNADGSASLRAVANGRYVCAENAGAAALIANRTAIGPWESFDLL
;
A
#
# COMPACT_ATOMS: atom_id res chain seq x y z
N MET A 1 103.67 7.61 -35.36
CA MET A 1 102.36 7.68 -34.66
C MET A 1 101.48 8.72 -35.35
N ARG A 2 100.38 8.32 -36.00
CA ARG A 2 99.26 9.21 -36.31
C ARG A 2 98.03 8.36 -36.61
N ALA A 3 97.06 8.43 -35.71
CA ALA A 3 95.87 7.61 -35.65
C ALA A 3 94.70 8.20 -36.46
N MET A 4 93.86 7.30 -36.95
CA MET A 4 92.61 7.52 -37.70
C MET A 4 91.59 8.36 -36.92
N LYS A 5 90.87 9.22 -37.64
CA LYS A 5 89.77 10.06 -37.13
C LYS A 5 88.42 9.35 -37.27
N THR A 6 87.69 9.26 -36.17
CA THR A 6 86.29 8.79 -36.09
C THR A 6 85.31 9.93 -36.38
N ARG A 7 84.30 9.68 -37.24
CA ARG A 7 83.18 10.59 -37.54
C ARG A 7 82.03 10.33 -36.55
N LYS A 8 81.45 11.39 -35.97
CA LYS A 8 80.17 11.36 -35.22
C LYS A 8 79.06 11.94 -36.11
N LEU A 9 77.94 11.22 -36.24
CA LEU A 9 76.67 11.71 -36.80
C LEU A 9 75.90 12.49 -35.71
N ILE A 10 75.28 13.61 -36.10
CA ILE A 10 74.27 14.33 -35.30
C ILE A 10 72.95 14.26 -36.08
N ALA A 11 71.88 13.81 -35.40
CA ALA A 11 70.53 13.72 -35.96
C ALA A 11 69.79 15.06 -35.83
N VAL A 12 69.09 15.46 -36.89
CA VAL A 12 68.21 16.63 -36.94
C VAL A 12 66.76 16.17 -36.72
N LEU A 13 66.07 16.78 -35.76
CA LEU A 13 64.67 16.50 -35.43
C LEU A 13 63.76 17.50 -36.16
N ALA A 14 62.84 17.02 -36.98
CA ALA A 14 61.82 17.82 -37.66
C ALA A 14 60.53 17.87 -36.82
N ILE A 15 59.99 19.07 -36.58
CA ILE A 15 58.72 19.30 -35.89
C ILE A 15 57.62 19.44 -36.95
N ALA A 16 56.66 18.51 -36.97
CA ALA A 16 55.43 18.63 -37.75
C ALA A 16 54.29 19.13 -36.84
N GLY A 17 53.65 20.24 -37.23
CA GLY A 17 52.50 20.81 -36.51
C GLY A 17 51.22 20.04 -36.78
N ALA A 18 50.58 19.53 -35.72
CA ALA A 18 49.27 18.90 -35.79
C ALA A 18 48.19 19.89 -35.33
N SER A 19 47.24 20.20 -36.21
CA SER A 19 46.05 20.99 -35.91
C SER A 19 45.10 20.18 -35.03
N VAL A 20 44.88 20.61 -33.79
CA VAL A 20 43.92 19.99 -32.87
C VAL A 20 42.52 20.52 -33.17
N LEU A 21 41.67 19.68 -33.77
CA LEU A 21 40.22 19.89 -33.81
C LEU A 21 39.65 19.55 -32.42
N VAL A 22 39.19 20.57 -31.70
CA VAL A 22 38.43 20.40 -30.46
C VAL A 22 36.97 20.13 -30.86
N PRO A 23 36.38 18.97 -30.55
CA PRO A 23 34.96 18.77 -30.79
C PRO A 23 34.18 19.63 -29.79
N PHE A 24 33.30 20.50 -30.30
CA PHE A 24 32.26 21.13 -29.50
C PHE A 24 31.28 20.04 -29.04
N ILE A 25 31.49 19.53 -27.83
CA ILE A 25 30.47 18.75 -27.12
C ILE A 25 29.46 19.77 -26.61
N GLY A 26 28.36 19.94 -27.34
CA GLY A 26 27.20 20.67 -26.81
C GLY A 26 26.73 20.00 -25.51
N PRO A 27 26.10 20.74 -24.58
CA PRO A 27 25.56 20.13 -23.37
C PRO A 27 24.55 19.06 -23.79
N SER A 28 24.92 17.79 -23.59
CA SER A 28 23.94 16.71 -23.52
C SER A 28 22.99 17.10 -22.41
N THR A 29 21.75 17.42 -22.75
CA THR A 29 20.67 17.39 -21.77
C THR A 29 20.55 15.92 -21.36
N ALA A 30 21.31 15.52 -20.34
CA ALA A 30 21.05 14.29 -19.62
C ALA A 30 19.62 14.45 -19.11
N THR A 31 18.66 13.83 -19.82
CA THR A 31 17.32 13.64 -19.28
C THR A 31 17.51 12.96 -17.95
N ALA A 32 17.17 13.63 -16.85
CA ALA A 32 17.30 13.06 -15.52
C ALA A 32 16.62 11.68 -15.55
N ASP A 33 17.40 10.63 -15.30
CA ASP A 33 16.90 9.26 -15.36
C ASP A 33 15.79 9.13 -14.34
N VAL A 34 14.57 8.81 -14.79
CA VAL A 34 13.39 8.82 -13.93
C VAL A 34 13.58 7.79 -12.84
N ALA A 35 13.49 8.20 -11.58
CA ALA A 35 13.73 7.30 -10.46
C ALA A 35 12.72 6.14 -10.44
N TRP A 36 13.20 4.95 -10.11
CA TRP A 36 12.36 3.77 -9.93
C TRP A 36 11.56 3.85 -8.64
N THR A 37 10.27 3.54 -8.72
CA THR A 37 9.37 3.42 -7.58
C THR A 37 8.70 2.06 -7.60
N GLY A 38 8.71 1.35 -6.48
CA GLY A 38 8.01 0.06 -6.36
C GLY A 38 6.51 0.25 -6.56
N THR A 39 5.87 -0.59 -7.36
CA THR A 39 4.41 -0.60 -7.53
C THR A 39 3.75 -1.87 -6.97
N TRP A 40 4.53 -2.95 -6.84
CA TRP A 40 4.13 -4.19 -6.19
C TRP A 40 5.36 -4.88 -5.61
N ALA A 41 5.20 -5.54 -4.47
CA ALA A 41 6.22 -6.41 -3.89
C ALA A 41 5.57 -7.55 -3.10
N ALA A 42 6.36 -8.59 -2.84
CA ALA A 42 6.04 -9.66 -1.90
C ALA A 42 7.32 -10.15 -1.20
N SER A 43 7.24 -10.39 0.11
CA SER A 43 8.40 -10.82 0.91
C SER A 43 8.70 -12.32 0.69
N PRO A 44 9.96 -12.69 0.39
CA PRO A 44 10.33 -14.08 0.18
C PRO A 44 10.48 -14.87 1.48
N GLN A 45 10.28 -16.18 1.37
CA GLN A 45 10.38 -17.24 2.36
C GLN A 45 11.04 -18.48 1.70
N SER A 46 11.53 -19.40 2.53
CA SER A 46 11.93 -20.73 2.09
C SER A 46 10.72 -21.61 1.78
N SER A 47 10.82 -22.51 0.82
CA SER A 47 9.77 -23.50 0.50
C SER A 47 10.34 -24.90 0.30
N GLY A 48 9.45 -25.90 0.20
CA GLY A 48 9.78 -27.23 -0.31
C GLY A 48 9.34 -27.46 -1.76
N THR A 49 8.81 -26.44 -2.45
CA THR A 49 8.30 -26.57 -3.81
C THR A 49 9.45 -26.55 -4.81
N THR A 50 9.38 -27.40 -5.83
CA THR A 50 10.38 -27.45 -6.91
C THR A 50 9.72 -27.34 -8.27
N PHE A 51 10.46 -26.85 -9.27
CA PHE A 51 10.03 -26.78 -10.65
C PHE A 51 11.09 -27.36 -11.57
N ASN A 52 10.66 -27.87 -12.73
CA ASN A 52 11.56 -28.37 -13.76
C ASN A 52 10.89 -28.32 -15.13
N ASN A 53 11.49 -27.59 -16.08
CA ASN A 53 10.98 -27.40 -17.44
C ASN A 53 9.51 -26.93 -17.44
N GLN A 54 9.25 -25.81 -16.76
CA GLN A 54 7.92 -25.26 -16.57
C GLN A 54 7.91 -23.75 -16.74
N THR A 55 6.79 -23.21 -17.21
CA THR A 55 6.50 -21.78 -17.24
C THR A 55 5.61 -21.43 -16.07
N LEU A 56 5.98 -20.36 -15.35
CA LEU A 56 5.15 -19.72 -14.35
C LEU A 56 4.60 -18.43 -14.95
N ARG A 57 3.31 -18.15 -14.74
CA ARG A 57 2.68 -16.85 -14.99
C ARG A 57 2.03 -16.37 -13.71
N GLN A 58 2.60 -15.32 -13.14
CA GLN A 58 2.20 -14.75 -11.85
C GLN A 58 1.55 -13.39 -12.09
N ILE A 59 0.34 -13.23 -11.57
CA ILE A 59 -0.45 -12.01 -11.71
C ILE A 59 -0.14 -11.08 -10.54
N VAL A 60 0.24 -9.84 -10.81
CA VAL A 60 0.50 -8.84 -9.77
C VAL A 60 -0.45 -7.66 -9.92
N ARG A 61 -0.89 -7.13 -8.78
CA ARG A 61 -1.77 -5.96 -8.69
C ARG A 61 -0.94 -4.70 -8.43
N THR A 62 -0.85 -3.81 -9.41
CA THR A 62 -0.05 -2.58 -9.30
C THR A 62 -0.73 -1.56 -8.41
N SER A 63 0.05 -0.79 -7.64
CA SER A 63 -0.45 0.34 -6.85
C SER A 63 -0.41 1.65 -7.63
N ILE A 64 0.68 1.90 -8.36
CA ILE A 64 0.86 3.06 -9.25
C ILE A 64 1.22 2.62 -10.67
N GLY A 65 0.94 3.49 -11.64
CA GLY A 65 1.35 3.30 -13.03
C GLY A 65 2.72 3.88 -13.34
N GLY A 66 3.18 3.70 -14.57
CA GLY A 66 4.43 4.27 -15.08
C GLY A 66 4.68 3.94 -16.56
N THR A 67 5.72 4.54 -17.13
CA THR A 67 6.03 4.43 -18.56
C THR A 67 7.00 3.29 -18.90
N ALA A 68 7.73 2.82 -17.89
CA ALA A 68 8.62 1.67 -17.98
C ALA A 68 8.49 0.82 -16.72
N ALA A 69 8.83 -0.46 -16.84
CA ALA A 69 8.79 -1.43 -15.77
C ALA A 69 10.10 -2.20 -15.66
N ARG A 70 10.43 -2.67 -14.46
CA ARG A 70 11.48 -3.68 -14.24
C ARG A 70 11.06 -4.65 -13.15
N LEU A 71 11.66 -5.83 -13.18
CA LEU A 71 11.39 -6.94 -12.27
C LEU A 71 12.55 -7.17 -11.32
N ARG A 72 12.26 -7.65 -10.11
CA ARG A 72 13.24 -8.34 -9.27
C ARG A 72 12.85 -9.80 -9.12
N LEU A 73 13.78 -10.67 -9.50
CA LEU A 73 13.71 -12.11 -9.29
C LEU A 73 14.71 -12.50 -8.20
N SER A 74 14.37 -13.46 -7.36
CA SER A 74 15.10 -13.80 -6.13
C SER A 74 15.24 -15.30 -5.96
N ASN A 75 16.45 -15.71 -5.64
CA ASN A 75 16.81 -17.06 -5.21
C ASN A 75 17.40 -17.03 -3.79
N VAL A 76 16.96 -16.06 -2.97
CA VAL A 76 17.54 -15.77 -1.66
C VAL A 76 17.41 -16.93 -0.67
N PHE A 77 16.39 -17.79 -0.83
CA PHE A 77 16.20 -19.02 -0.05
C PHE A 77 16.34 -20.30 -0.89
N GLY A 78 16.93 -20.19 -2.09
CA GLY A 78 17.17 -21.36 -2.95
C GLY A 78 18.24 -22.28 -2.39
N THR A 79 18.23 -23.54 -2.83
CA THR A 79 19.25 -24.54 -2.45
C THR A 79 20.30 -24.77 -3.53
N GLN A 80 20.10 -24.22 -4.72
CA GLN A 80 21.06 -24.25 -5.85
C GLN A 80 20.86 -23.04 -6.76
N PRO A 81 21.82 -22.69 -7.65
CA PRO A 81 21.61 -21.64 -8.65
C PRO A 81 20.40 -21.94 -9.54
N VAL A 82 19.58 -20.92 -9.82
CA VAL A 82 18.39 -21.07 -10.66
C VAL A 82 18.56 -20.29 -11.95
N THR A 83 18.35 -20.93 -13.09
CA THR A 83 18.32 -20.27 -14.40
C THR A 83 16.88 -19.98 -14.77
N ILE A 84 16.61 -18.73 -15.14
CA ILE A 84 15.30 -18.24 -15.56
C ILE A 84 15.45 -17.68 -16.97
N THR A 85 14.62 -18.13 -17.90
CA THR A 85 14.64 -17.71 -19.32
C THR A 85 13.29 -17.19 -19.76
N ASN A 86 13.27 -16.49 -20.90
CA ASN A 86 12.06 -16.05 -21.58
C ASN A 86 11.09 -15.32 -20.63
N VAL A 87 11.55 -14.21 -20.05
CA VAL A 87 10.78 -13.42 -19.08
C VAL A 87 9.93 -12.39 -19.83
N HIS A 88 8.65 -12.27 -19.48
CA HIS A 88 7.70 -11.37 -20.13
C HIS A 88 6.86 -10.59 -19.13
N LEU A 89 6.47 -9.38 -19.52
CA LEU A 89 5.44 -8.55 -18.91
C LEU A 89 4.31 -8.34 -19.91
N ALA A 90 3.05 -8.47 -19.46
CA ALA A 90 1.89 -8.13 -20.27
C ALA A 90 0.71 -7.68 -19.40
N LYS A 91 -0.19 -6.87 -19.95
CA LYS A 91 -1.47 -6.54 -19.32
C LYS A 91 -2.34 -7.79 -19.28
N ARG A 92 -2.86 -8.14 -18.10
CA ARG A 92 -3.79 -9.26 -17.95
C ARG A 92 -5.16 -8.86 -18.46
N THR A 93 -5.82 -9.76 -19.20
CA THR A 93 -7.23 -9.58 -19.59
C THR A 93 -8.16 -10.34 -18.66
N SER A 94 -8.00 -11.66 -18.56
CA SER A 94 -8.77 -12.52 -17.66
C SER A 94 -8.07 -13.86 -17.44
N GLY A 95 -8.20 -14.45 -16.26
CA GLY A 95 -7.56 -15.74 -15.97
C GLY A 95 -6.05 -15.70 -16.27
N SER A 96 -5.56 -16.66 -17.04
CA SER A 96 -4.18 -16.72 -17.53
C SER A 96 -3.94 -15.92 -18.81
N SER A 97 -4.98 -15.32 -19.41
CA SER A 97 -4.91 -14.60 -20.67
C SER A 97 -4.32 -13.20 -20.50
N ILE A 98 -3.57 -12.78 -21.52
CA ILE A 98 -2.95 -11.46 -21.61
C ILE A 98 -3.42 -10.75 -22.89
N ASP A 99 -3.23 -9.43 -22.96
CA ASP A 99 -3.29 -8.68 -24.21
C ASP A 99 -1.96 -8.86 -24.96
N PRO A 100 -1.92 -9.57 -26.11
CA PRO A 100 -0.69 -9.83 -26.85
C PRO A 100 0.01 -8.56 -27.34
N ALA A 101 -0.74 -7.47 -27.61
CA ALA A 101 -0.14 -6.22 -28.06
C ALA A 101 0.68 -5.54 -26.95
N SER A 102 0.36 -5.84 -25.69
CA SER A 102 1.06 -5.33 -24.52
C SER A 102 2.27 -6.16 -24.12
N ASP A 103 2.47 -7.35 -24.68
CA ASP A 103 3.57 -8.25 -24.31
C ASP A 103 4.94 -7.62 -24.57
N ARG A 104 5.83 -7.68 -23.58
CA ARG A 104 7.21 -7.21 -23.66
C ARG A 104 8.14 -8.24 -23.06
N ALA A 105 9.12 -8.66 -23.85
CA ALA A 105 10.24 -9.43 -23.33
C ALA A 105 11.07 -8.58 -22.36
N VAL A 106 11.56 -9.22 -21.30
CA VAL A 106 12.37 -8.63 -20.24
C VAL A 106 13.77 -9.25 -20.29
N THR A 107 14.79 -8.41 -20.25
CA THR A 107 16.20 -8.81 -20.31
C THR A 107 16.96 -8.51 -19.02
N PHE A 108 18.14 -9.11 -18.87
CA PHE A 108 19.06 -8.90 -17.75
C PHE A 108 20.45 -8.63 -18.32
N GLY A 109 20.92 -7.39 -18.27
CA GLY A 109 22.17 -7.00 -18.94
C GLY A 109 22.13 -7.25 -20.46
N GLY A 110 20.96 -7.09 -21.07
CA GLY A 110 20.69 -7.40 -22.48
C GLY A 110 20.45 -8.87 -22.81
N SER A 111 20.60 -9.79 -21.85
CA SER A 111 20.36 -11.23 -22.03
C SER A 111 18.90 -11.61 -21.75
N ALA A 112 18.32 -12.50 -22.58
CA ALA A 112 16.99 -13.08 -22.34
C ALA A 112 16.97 -14.22 -21.29
N SER A 113 18.11 -14.41 -20.60
CA SER A 113 18.33 -15.43 -19.58
C SER A 113 19.16 -14.85 -18.43
N VAL A 114 18.85 -15.28 -17.21
CA VAL A 114 19.63 -14.97 -16.01
C VAL A 114 19.79 -16.21 -15.14
N THR A 115 20.99 -16.42 -14.61
CA THR A 115 21.23 -17.42 -13.56
C THR A 115 21.47 -16.71 -12.24
N ILE A 116 20.61 -16.98 -11.26
CA ILE A 116 20.65 -16.34 -9.94
C ILE A 116 21.30 -17.32 -8.95
N PRO A 117 22.43 -16.97 -8.31
CA PRO A 117 23.08 -17.85 -7.34
C PRO A 117 22.21 -18.05 -6.09
N VAL A 118 22.53 -19.08 -5.30
CA VAL A 118 21.95 -19.27 -3.96
C VAL A 118 22.17 -18.01 -3.12
N GLY A 119 21.12 -17.55 -2.44
CA GLY A 119 21.17 -16.32 -1.65
C GLY A 119 21.09 -15.03 -2.48
N GLY A 120 21.04 -15.14 -3.82
CA GLY A 120 21.09 -14.00 -4.73
C GLY A 120 19.73 -13.47 -5.16
N SER A 121 19.76 -12.31 -5.81
CA SER A 121 18.64 -11.75 -6.58
C SER A 121 19.16 -11.10 -7.87
N ALA A 122 18.29 -10.94 -8.86
CA ALA A 122 18.57 -10.25 -10.11
C ALA A 122 17.49 -9.20 -10.38
N THR A 123 17.91 -8.00 -10.77
CA THR A 123 17.02 -6.94 -11.25
C THR A 123 17.13 -6.87 -12.77
N SER A 124 15.99 -6.81 -13.46
CA SER A 124 15.98 -6.74 -14.92
C SER A 124 16.41 -5.36 -15.44
N ASP A 125 16.70 -5.31 -16.73
CA ASP A 125 16.77 -4.06 -17.48
C ASP A 125 15.39 -3.39 -17.52
N ALA A 126 15.36 -2.11 -17.92
CA ALA A 126 14.11 -1.38 -18.13
C ALA A 126 13.36 -1.91 -19.35
N ALA A 127 12.10 -2.30 -19.18
CA ALA A 127 11.20 -2.66 -20.28
C ALA A 127 10.28 -1.46 -20.61
N PRO A 128 10.16 -1.04 -21.88
CA PRO A 128 9.21 -0.01 -22.30
C PRO A 128 7.78 -0.56 -22.29
N PHE A 129 7.21 -0.60 -21.09
CA PHE A 129 5.91 -1.18 -20.77
C PHE A 129 5.10 -0.16 -19.96
N THR A 130 4.01 0.36 -20.55
CA THR A 130 3.09 1.24 -19.85
C THR A 130 2.26 0.44 -18.85
N VAL A 131 2.47 0.73 -17.58
CA VAL A 131 1.75 0.14 -16.46
C VAL A 131 0.65 1.10 -16.05
N ASP A 132 -0.58 0.62 -15.99
CA ASP A 132 -1.69 1.39 -15.43
C ASP A 132 -1.68 1.28 -13.89
N ALA A 133 -2.11 2.33 -13.19
CA ALA A 133 -2.28 2.26 -11.74
C ALA A 133 -3.47 1.36 -11.41
N LEU A 134 -3.39 0.59 -10.32
CA LEU A 134 -4.47 -0.29 -9.90
C LEU A 134 -4.89 -1.22 -11.06
N ALA A 135 -3.91 -1.90 -11.66
CA ALA A 135 -4.10 -2.83 -12.77
C ALA A 135 -3.42 -4.17 -12.51
N ASP A 136 -3.87 -5.19 -13.25
CA ASP A 136 -3.28 -6.51 -13.19
C ASP A 136 -2.22 -6.67 -14.30
N VAL A 137 -1.00 -7.03 -13.90
CA VAL A 137 0.09 -7.34 -14.82
C VAL A 137 0.43 -8.82 -14.70
N ALA A 138 0.49 -9.51 -15.84
CA ALA A 138 1.00 -10.87 -15.91
C ALA A 138 2.51 -10.85 -16.09
N VAL A 139 3.22 -11.46 -15.14
CA VAL A 139 4.66 -11.70 -15.22
C VAL A 139 4.87 -13.17 -15.55
N SER A 140 5.47 -13.48 -16.68
CA SER A 140 5.69 -14.87 -17.12
C SER A 140 7.17 -15.16 -17.27
N PHE A 141 7.62 -16.35 -16.86
CA PHE A 141 9.00 -16.79 -17.10
C PHE A 141 9.10 -18.31 -17.12
N HIS A 142 10.13 -18.81 -17.81
CA HIS A 142 10.40 -20.22 -17.98
C HIS A 142 11.58 -20.68 -17.10
N LEU A 143 11.41 -21.84 -16.48
CA LEU A 143 12.40 -22.52 -15.63
C LEU A 143 12.88 -23.77 -16.38
N PRO A 144 13.92 -23.68 -17.22
CA PRO A 144 14.32 -24.77 -18.12
C PRO A 144 14.99 -25.97 -17.41
N GLN A 145 15.43 -25.81 -16.16
CA GLN A 145 16.18 -26.79 -15.40
C GLN A 145 15.56 -26.98 -14.01
N PRO A 146 15.87 -28.08 -13.31
CA PRO A 146 15.44 -28.26 -11.92
C PRO A 146 15.87 -27.08 -11.04
N THR A 147 14.92 -26.52 -10.29
CA THR A 147 15.21 -25.35 -9.44
C THR A 147 15.78 -25.70 -8.08
N GLY A 148 15.67 -26.96 -7.65
CA GLY A 148 15.70 -27.29 -6.23
C GLY A 148 14.54 -26.60 -5.50
N ASN A 149 14.68 -26.40 -4.19
CA ASN A 149 13.66 -25.71 -3.40
C ASN A 149 13.55 -24.24 -3.84
N ALA A 150 12.35 -23.84 -4.26
CA ALA A 150 12.08 -22.50 -4.76
C ALA A 150 12.02 -21.48 -3.62
N THR A 151 12.51 -20.27 -3.89
CA THR A 151 12.13 -19.09 -3.09
C THR A 151 10.66 -18.79 -3.35
N VAL A 152 9.87 -18.64 -2.28
CA VAL A 152 8.41 -18.46 -2.35
C VAL A 152 7.97 -17.24 -1.55
N HIS A 153 6.83 -16.67 -1.88
CA HIS A 153 5.98 -15.99 -0.93
C HIS A 153 4.70 -16.81 -0.81
N ASP A 154 4.45 -17.37 0.37
CA ASP A 154 3.55 -18.51 0.52
C ASP A 154 2.07 -18.13 0.37
N PHE A 155 1.63 -17.05 1.01
CA PHE A 155 0.24 -16.57 0.91
C PHE A 155 0.10 -15.40 -0.07
N GLY A 156 0.07 -15.67 -1.37
CA GLY A 156 -0.15 -14.60 -2.36
C GLY A 156 -1.61 -14.17 -2.51
N GLY A 157 -2.59 -15.02 -2.17
CA GLY A 157 -4.04 -14.76 -2.32
C GLY A 157 -4.45 -14.26 -3.72
N GLN A 158 -3.71 -14.67 -4.75
CA GLN A 158 -3.91 -14.31 -6.15
C GLN A 158 -3.63 -15.55 -7.00
N THR A 159 -4.54 -15.88 -7.90
CA THR A 159 -4.43 -17.03 -8.79
C THR A 159 -3.30 -16.84 -9.80
N ASN A 160 -2.30 -17.71 -9.69
CA ASN A 160 -1.13 -17.83 -10.55
C ASN A 160 -1.14 -19.17 -11.28
N TYR A 161 -0.39 -19.28 -12.37
CA TYR A 161 -0.50 -20.36 -13.33
C TYR A 161 0.84 -21.06 -13.58
N VAL A 162 0.81 -22.38 -13.70
CA VAL A 162 1.96 -23.21 -14.04
C VAL A 162 1.61 -24.14 -15.21
N VAL A 163 2.44 -24.15 -16.25
CA VAL A 163 2.33 -25.10 -17.37
C VAL A 163 3.68 -25.76 -17.67
N PRO A 164 3.70 -27.00 -18.21
CA PRO A 164 4.94 -27.61 -18.70
C PRO A 164 5.55 -26.85 -19.89
N GLY A 165 6.87 -26.92 -20.01
CA GLY A 165 7.64 -26.35 -21.10
C GLY A 165 7.69 -24.82 -21.12
N ASN A 166 8.26 -24.28 -22.20
CA ASN A 166 8.34 -22.84 -22.44
C ASN A 166 7.08 -22.33 -23.14
N ALA A 167 6.26 -21.59 -22.40
CA ALA A 167 5.02 -20.96 -22.86
C ALA A 167 4.91 -19.50 -22.36
N ALA A 168 6.02 -18.88 -21.94
CA ALA A 168 5.98 -17.59 -21.25
C ALA A 168 5.36 -16.46 -22.08
N GLY A 169 5.61 -16.46 -23.40
CA GLY A 169 5.03 -15.51 -24.36
C GLY A 169 3.66 -15.91 -24.93
N ASN A 170 3.05 -17.03 -24.50
CA ASN A 170 1.75 -17.44 -25.04
C ASN A 170 0.64 -16.50 -24.55
N ALA A 171 -0.24 -16.07 -25.45
CA ALA A 171 -1.38 -15.19 -25.12
C ALA A 171 -2.30 -15.76 -24.03
N THR A 172 -2.43 -17.09 -23.94
CA THR A 172 -3.21 -17.80 -22.92
C THR A 172 -2.50 -19.11 -22.58
N LEU A 173 -2.55 -19.52 -21.31
CA LEU A 173 -1.98 -20.79 -20.86
C LEU A 173 -3.05 -21.87 -20.77
N SER A 174 -3.11 -22.75 -21.75
CA SER A 174 -4.02 -23.90 -21.79
C SER A 174 -3.55 -25.00 -20.83
N GLY A 175 -4.49 -25.61 -20.09
CA GLY A 175 -4.17 -26.72 -19.17
C GLY A 175 -3.33 -26.31 -17.96
N ALA A 176 -3.32 -25.02 -17.61
CA ALA A 176 -2.54 -24.51 -16.48
C ALA A 176 -3.04 -25.05 -15.14
N GLN A 177 -2.09 -25.49 -14.30
CA GLN A 177 -2.35 -25.68 -12.89
C GLN A 177 -2.39 -24.32 -12.18
N THR A 178 -3.29 -24.17 -11.23
CA THR A 178 -3.36 -22.95 -10.40
C THR A 178 -2.52 -23.09 -9.13
N ARG A 179 -2.01 -21.95 -8.67
CA ARG A 179 -1.36 -21.74 -7.36
C ARG A 179 -1.83 -20.40 -6.82
N THR A 180 -1.70 -20.19 -5.52
CA THR A 180 -1.93 -18.88 -4.89
C THR A 180 -0.66 -18.27 -4.32
N ASN A 181 0.49 -18.92 -4.50
CA ASN A 181 1.81 -18.46 -4.06
C ASN A 181 2.51 -17.66 -5.17
N TYR A 182 3.48 -16.83 -4.81
CA TYR A 182 4.45 -16.27 -5.75
C TYR A 182 5.79 -16.98 -5.63
N PHE A 183 6.41 -17.40 -6.74
CA PHE A 183 7.73 -18.03 -6.73
C PHE A 183 8.73 -17.15 -7.45
N PHE A 184 9.93 -16.99 -6.87
CA PHE A 184 11.06 -16.20 -7.38
C PHE A 184 10.79 -14.70 -7.63
N LEU A 185 9.59 -14.25 -7.97
CA LEU A 185 9.22 -12.86 -8.19
C LEU A 185 8.99 -12.13 -6.87
N THR A 186 9.77 -11.07 -6.60
CA THR A 186 9.64 -10.27 -5.37
C THR A 186 9.23 -8.82 -5.62
N ASN A 187 9.46 -8.28 -6.83
CA ASN A 187 9.11 -6.89 -7.14
C ASN A 187 8.69 -6.67 -8.59
N LEU A 188 7.81 -5.69 -8.75
CA LEU A 188 7.61 -4.92 -9.97
C LEU A 188 7.79 -3.43 -9.62
N ASP A 189 8.78 -2.80 -10.25
CA ASP A 189 9.04 -1.36 -10.11
C ASP A 189 8.67 -0.65 -11.41
N VAL A 190 8.31 0.63 -11.31
CA VAL A 190 7.98 1.49 -12.46
C VAL A 190 8.77 2.79 -12.45
N GLN A 191 8.96 3.37 -13.63
CA GLN A 191 9.38 4.77 -13.78
C GLN A 191 8.15 5.65 -13.95
N ASN A 192 7.99 6.61 -13.05
CA ASN A 192 6.88 7.57 -13.07
C ASN A 192 7.36 8.91 -12.51
N THR A 193 7.38 9.95 -13.35
CA THR A 193 7.86 11.29 -12.98
C THR A 193 6.99 12.00 -11.95
N ALA A 194 5.72 11.60 -11.82
CA ALA A 194 4.81 12.12 -10.81
C ALA A 194 4.94 11.38 -9.46
N ALA A 195 5.65 10.24 -9.41
CA ALA A 195 5.80 9.46 -8.19
C ALA A 195 6.57 10.24 -7.12
N THR A 196 5.99 10.32 -5.92
CA THR A 196 6.64 11.00 -4.79
C THR A 196 7.34 10.03 -3.84
N GLY A 197 7.23 8.72 -4.07
CA GLY A 197 7.92 7.65 -3.33
C GLY A 197 7.06 6.39 -3.21
N ALA A 198 7.50 5.46 -2.37
CA ALA A 198 6.77 4.25 -2.00
C ALA A 198 6.66 4.09 -0.47
N VAL A 199 5.58 3.46 -0.04
CA VAL A 199 5.38 2.97 1.33
C VAL A 199 5.44 1.44 1.35
N ALA A 200 6.29 0.90 2.20
CA ALA A 200 6.31 -0.54 2.49
C ALA A 200 5.42 -0.84 3.70
N THR A 201 4.52 -1.82 3.58
CA THR A 201 3.69 -2.29 4.71
C THR A 201 4.31 -3.57 5.25
N LEU A 202 5.10 -3.45 6.31
CA LEU A 202 5.79 -4.56 6.97
C LEU A 202 4.88 -5.14 8.05
N GLY A 203 4.52 -6.42 7.92
CA GLY A 203 3.61 -7.05 8.85
C GLY A 203 3.56 -8.57 8.72
N ALA A 204 2.54 -9.15 9.34
CA ALA A 204 2.25 -10.56 9.29
C ALA A 204 0.94 -10.84 8.55
N SER A 205 0.10 -11.76 9.02
CA SER A 205 -1.08 -12.28 8.28
C SER A 205 -2.17 -11.25 8.01
N ILE A 206 -2.34 -10.23 8.86
CA ILE A 206 -3.31 -9.15 8.61
C ILE A 206 -2.81 -8.27 7.47
N THR A 207 -1.50 -8.00 7.43
CA THR A 207 -0.86 -7.24 6.33
C THR A 207 -0.73 -8.03 5.05
N ASP A 208 -0.39 -9.30 5.15
CA ASP A 208 -0.34 -10.25 4.04
C ASP A 208 -1.73 -10.38 3.38
N GLY A 209 -2.78 -10.28 4.20
CA GLY A 209 -4.15 -10.03 3.77
C GLY A 209 -5.08 -11.22 3.93
N ILE A 210 -4.88 -12.05 4.96
CA ILE A 210 -5.88 -13.03 5.38
C ILE A 210 -7.21 -12.31 5.62
N GLY A 211 -8.30 -12.89 5.11
CA GLY A 211 -9.63 -12.27 5.14
C GLY A 211 -10.01 -11.56 3.83
N SER A 212 -9.06 -11.27 2.93
CA SER A 212 -9.35 -10.88 1.55
C SER A 212 -9.72 -12.11 0.72
N GLY A 213 -10.76 -12.00 -0.11
CA GLY A 213 -11.05 -13.03 -1.11
C GLY A 213 -9.89 -13.21 -2.10
N THR A 214 -9.66 -14.44 -2.56
CA THR A 214 -8.71 -14.73 -3.65
C THR A 214 -9.08 -13.91 -4.89
N ASP A 215 -8.10 -13.28 -5.52
CA ASP A 215 -8.25 -12.40 -6.69
C ASP A 215 -9.04 -11.10 -6.44
N ALA A 216 -9.63 -10.92 -5.25
CA ALA A 216 -10.42 -9.73 -4.93
C ALA A 216 -9.57 -8.48 -4.70
N ASN A 217 -8.30 -8.66 -4.33
CA ASN A 217 -7.35 -7.58 -4.03
C ASN A 217 -7.90 -6.58 -2.99
N ARG A 218 -8.52 -7.10 -1.92
CA ARG A 218 -9.12 -6.34 -0.79
C ARG A 218 -8.30 -6.41 0.50
N ARG A 219 -7.01 -6.69 0.37
CA ARG A 219 -6.03 -6.59 1.45
C ARG A 219 -5.89 -5.12 1.82
N TRP A 220 -5.66 -4.80 3.08
CA TRP A 220 -5.59 -3.39 3.48
C TRP A 220 -4.49 -2.59 2.76
N PRO A 221 -3.33 -3.15 2.34
CA PRO A 221 -2.38 -2.41 1.51
C PRO A 221 -2.92 -2.13 0.09
N ASN A 222 -3.74 -3.02 -0.47
CA ASN A 222 -4.41 -2.76 -1.75
C ASN A 222 -5.46 -1.65 -1.61
N ASP A 223 -6.28 -1.70 -0.56
CA ASP A 223 -7.25 -0.64 -0.28
C ASP A 223 -6.57 0.71 0.03
N LEU A 224 -5.39 0.70 0.67
CA LEU A 224 -4.56 1.91 0.85
C LEU A 224 -4.09 2.46 -0.50
N ALA A 225 -3.65 1.60 -1.44
CA ALA A 225 -3.26 2.04 -2.78
C ALA A 225 -4.42 2.71 -3.52
N VAL A 226 -5.64 2.15 -3.41
CA VAL A 226 -6.87 2.76 -3.94
C VAL A 226 -7.09 4.15 -3.33
N ARG A 227 -7.02 4.28 -2.00
CA ARG A 227 -7.19 5.57 -1.31
C ARG A 227 -6.14 6.61 -1.70
N LEU A 228 -4.88 6.20 -1.86
CA LEU A 228 -3.81 7.09 -2.29
C LEU A 228 -4.03 7.61 -3.72
N ALA A 229 -4.35 6.71 -4.66
CA ALA A 229 -4.68 7.09 -6.03
C ALA A 229 -5.91 8.02 -6.08
N GLN A 230 -6.97 7.67 -5.34
CA GLN A 230 -8.15 8.50 -5.10
C GLN A 230 -7.87 9.70 -4.19
N SER A 231 -6.63 10.04 -3.86
CA SER A 231 -6.30 11.31 -3.21
C SER A 231 -5.51 12.23 -4.15
N GLY A 232 -5.26 11.78 -5.38
CA GLY A 232 -4.33 12.44 -6.31
C GLY A 232 -2.86 12.23 -5.97
N ARG A 233 -2.54 11.31 -5.04
CA ARG A 233 -1.16 10.96 -4.68
C ARG A 233 -0.66 9.84 -5.58
N THR A 234 0.58 9.98 -6.03
CA THR A 234 1.31 8.94 -6.76
C THR A 234 2.36 8.33 -5.85
N ILE A 235 1.92 7.44 -4.96
CA ILE A 235 2.77 6.73 -4.00
C ILE A 235 2.58 5.24 -4.20
N GLY A 236 3.68 4.53 -4.46
CA GLY A 236 3.67 3.07 -4.53
C GLY A 236 3.37 2.46 -3.18
N VAL A 237 2.59 1.38 -3.15
CA VAL A 237 2.30 0.60 -1.94
C VAL A 237 2.85 -0.81 -2.12
N LEU A 238 3.73 -1.23 -1.22
CA LEU A 238 4.43 -2.50 -1.27
C LEU A 238 4.00 -3.38 -0.11
N ASN A 239 3.30 -4.49 -0.40
CA ASN A 239 2.90 -5.43 0.63
C ASN A 239 4.08 -6.33 1.02
N GLN A 240 4.57 -6.18 2.25
CA GLN A 240 5.65 -6.98 2.82
C GLN A 240 5.16 -7.79 4.01
N GLY A 241 3.89 -8.19 3.98
CA GLY A 241 3.30 -9.15 4.89
C GLY A 241 3.92 -10.54 4.73
N ILE A 242 4.04 -11.28 5.82
CA ILE A 242 4.26 -12.73 5.80
C ILE A 242 3.35 -13.36 6.85
N SER A 243 2.38 -14.16 6.42
CA SER A 243 1.44 -14.82 7.34
C SER A 243 2.16 -15.64 8.42
N GLY A 244 1.85 -15.35 9.69
CA GLY A 244 2.49 -15.96 10.86
C GLY A 244 3.89 -15.43 11.21
N ASN A 245 4.37 -14.37 10.54
CA ASN A 245 5.68 -13.78 10.83
C ASN A 245 5.70 -13.00 12.15
N ARG A 246 6.91 -12.84 12.69
CA ARG A 246 7.18 -12.37 14.04
C ARG A 246 8.23 -11.27 14.01
N LEU A 247 8.22 -10.40 15.01
CA LEU A 247 9.25 -9.40 15.24
C LEU A 247 10.52 -10.00 15.83
N LEU A 248 10.38 -10.88 16.85
CA LEU A 248 11.51 -11.25 17.71
C LEU A 248 12.35 -12.41 17.16
N ALA A 249 11.75 -13.32 16.39
CA ALA A 249 12.43 -14.56 15.99
C ALA A 249 11.90 -15.12 14.66
N ASP A 250 12.80 -15.71 13.88
CA ASP A 250 12.47 -16.41 12.63
C ASP A 250 11.47 -17.54 12.87
N GLY A 251 10.50 -17.72 11.98
CA GLY A 251 9.43 -18.71 12.07
C GLY A 251 8.85 -19.01 10.68
N ALA A 252 7.63 -18.58 10.40
CA ALA A 252 7.02 -18.69 9.07
C ALA A 252 7.91 -18.09 7.95
N GLY A 253 8.71 -17.09 8.29
CA GLY A 253 9.84 -16.59 7.51
C GLY A 253 10.88 -16.00 8.46
N GLN A 254 11.91 -15.35 7.91
CA GLN A 254 12.81 -14.53 8.73
C GLN A 254 12.01 -13.46 9.50
N SER A 255 12.41 -13.12 10.71
CA SER A 255 11.72 -12.13 11.53
C SER A 255 11.69 -10.74 10.87
N ALA A 256 10.74 -9.90 11.26
CA ALA A 256 10.70 -8.49 10.83
C ALA A 256 12.05 -7.80 11.08
N ALA A 257 12.71 -8.10 12.21
CA ALA A 257 14.02 -7.55 12.51
C ALA A 257 15.12 -7.98 11.53
N ASN A 258 15.12 -9.25 11.13
CA ASN A 258 16.12 -9.83 10.23
C ASN A 258 15.87 -9.49 8.76
N ARG A 259 14.61 -9.23 8.37
CA ARG A 259 14.25 -8.90 6.98
C ARG A 259 14.08 -7.41 6.70
N PHE A 260 14.15 -6.55 7.71
CA PHE A 260 13.86 -5.12 7.57
C PHE A 260 14.62 -4.45 6.41
N ASP A 261 15.93 -4.67 6.28
CA ASP A 261 16.70 -4.03 5.20
C ASP A 261 16.28 -4.52 3.82
N ARG A 262 16.06 -5.84 3.68
CA ARG A 262 15.63 -6.43 2.41
C ARG A 262 14.22 -5.97 2.03
N ASP A 263 13.26 -6.14 2.93
CA ASP A 263 11.85 -5.97 2.61
C ASP A 263 11.40 -4.50 2.71
N VAL A 264 12.15 -3.64 3.40
CA VAL A 264 11.85 -2.21 3.54
C VAL A 264 12.91 -1.33 2.89
N LEU A 265 14.13 -1.30 3.44
CA LEU A 265 15.11 -0.27 3.07
C LEU A 265 15.66 -0.40 1.65
N SER A 266 15.66 -1.62 1.09
CA SER A 266 16.14 -1.87 -0.28
C SER A 266 15.07 -1.64 -1.36
N GLN A 267 13.85 -1.28 -0.96
CA GLN A 267 12.73 -1.10 -1.89
C GLN A 267 12.86 0.20 -2.70
N ALA A 268 12.55 0.12 -4.00
CA ALA A 268 12.71 1.24 -4.91
C ALA A 268 11.81 2.42 -4.52
N GLY A 269 12.43 3.58 -4.30
CA GLY A 269 11.72 4.82 -3.97
C GLY A 269 11.09 4.84 -2.57
N VAL A 270 11.44 3.90 -1.68
CA VAL A 270 10.85 3.85 -0.33
C VAL A 270 11.14 5.13 0.44
N LYS A 271 10.09 5.70 1.04
CA LYS A 271 10.17 6.88 1.93
C LYS A 271 9.40 6.68 3.22
N TRP A 272 8.52 5.67 3.28
CA TRP A 272 7.75 5.34 4.45
C TRP A 272 7.73 3.82 4.67
N VAL A 273 7.67 3.42 5.93
CA VAL A 273 7.29 2.07 6.34
C VAL A 273 6.11 2.17 7.30
N ILE A 274 5.11 1.31 7.10
CA ILE A 274 4.07 1.02 8.09
C ILE A 274 4.46 -0.31 8.74
N PHE A 275 4.82 -0.30 10.01
CA PHE A 275 5.08 -1.54 10.77
C PHE A 275 3.81 -1.93 11.55
N SER A 276 3.29 -3.11 11.23
CA SER A 276 1.93 -3.51 11.59
C SER A 276 1.87 -4.60 12.64
N ASP A 277 1.69 -5.85 12.22
CA ASP A 277 1.10 -6.92 13.02
C ASP A 277 2.06 -8.08 13.33
N ASP A 278 3.34 -8.03 12.94
CA ASP A 278 4.33 -9.03 13.36
C ASP A 278 4.34 -9.29 14.89
N PRO A 279 4.27 -8.26 15.77
CA PRO A 279 4.27 -8.49 17.21
C PRO A 279 3.07 -9.30 17.72
N ILE A 280 1.95 -9.36 16.98
CA ILE A 280 0.78 -10.15 17.42
C ILE A 280 1.09 -11.65 17.43
N ASN A 281 1.93 -12.13 16.51
CA ASN A 281 2.36 -13.53 16.47
C ASN A 281 3.47 -13.84 17.48
N ASP A 282 4.17 -12.82 17.97
CA ASP A 282 5.03 -12.94 19.16
C ASP A 282 4.20 -13.17 20.42
N LEU A 283 2.95 -12.68 20.45
CA LEU A 283 2.02 -12.86 21.57
C LEU A 283 1.19 -14.15 21.51
N GLY A 284 0.96 -14.71 20.31
CA GLY A 284 0.04 -15.82 20.05
C GLY A 284 0.33 -17.19 20.71
N SER A 285 -0.69 -18.05 20.70
CA SER A 285 -0.84 -19.30 21.47
C SER A 285 0.07 -20.41 20.99
N ASN A 286 1.17 -20.57 21.73
CA ASN A 286 1.75 -21.84 22.18
C ASN A 286 2.86 -21.54 23.21
N ARG A 287 2.82 -20.34 23.81
CA ARG A 287 3.85 -19.86 24.72
C ARG A 287 3.30 -19.82 26.12
N THR A 288 3.85 -20.64 26.99
CA THR A 288 3.61 -20.56 28.44
C THR A 288 3.95 -19.17 28.98
N ASN A 289 4.94 -18.51 28.36
CA ASN A 289 5.39 -17.16 28.68
C ASN A 289 5.48 -16.32 27.40
N PRO A 290 4.43 -15.58 27.00
CA PRO A 290 4.55 -14.62 25.90
C PRO A 290 5.55 -13.51 26.29
N PRO A 291 6.20 -12.86 25.31
CA PRO A 291 7.07 -11.74 25.60
C PRO A 291 6.30 -10.60 26.26
N THR A 292 6.99 -9.84 27.11
CA THR A 292 6.43 -8.64 27.74
C THR A 292 6.27 -7.52 26.71
N GLY A 293 5.37 -6.58 26.97
CA GLY A 293 5.27 -5.36 26.15
C GLY A 293 6.61 -4.63 26.02
N GLN A 294 7.43 -4.61 27.08
CA GLN A 294 8.76 -4.00 27.05
C GLN A 294 9.70 -4.71 26.06
N GLN A 295 9.67 -6.04 25.98
CA GLN A 295 10.49 -6.78 25.00
C GLN A 295 10.09 -6.45 23.56
N LEU A 296 8.79 -6.28 23.28
CA LEU A 296 8.32 -5.85 21.96
C LEU A 296 8.75 -4.40 21.65
N ILE A 297 8.66 -3.50 22.65
CA ILE A 297 9.09 -2.10 22.53
C ILE A 297 10.59 -2.01 22.25
N ASP A 298 11.40 -2.77 22.97
CA ASP A 298 12.86 -2.75 22.79
C ASP A 298 13.28 -3.35 21.45
N ALA A 299 12.49 -4.25 20.87
CA ALA A 299 12.73 -4.81 19.54
C ALA A 299 12.29 -3.88 18.39
N VAL A 300 11.27 -3.04 18.57
CA VAL A 300 10.84 -2.10 17.51
C VAL A 300 11.73 -0.85 17.43
N LYS A 301 12.28 -0.37 18.56
CA LYS A 301 13.13 0.83 18.61
C LYS A 301 14.33 0.78 17.62
N PRO A 302 15.08 -0.33 17.50
CA PRO A 302 16.12 -0.45 16.47
C PRO A 302 15.61 -0.32 15.03
N LEU A 303 14.38 -0.77 14.73
CA LEU A 303 13.80 -0.63 13.39
C LEU A 303 13.47 0.83 13.07
N ILE A 304 12.94 1.56 14.05
CA ILE A 304 12.71 3.00 13.96
C ILE A 304 14.05 3.71 13.66
N ALA A 305 15.09 3.44 14.45
CA ALA A 305 16.40 4.05 14.28
C ALA A 305 17.04 3.73 12.90
N ARG A 306 16.90 2.48 12.43
CA ARG A 306 17.37 2.07 11.09
C ARG A 306 16.64 2.82 9.97
N ALA A 307 15.32 2.96 10.07
CA ALA A 307 14.53 3.73 9.11
C ALA A 307 14.97 5.19 9.07
N HIS A 308 15.10 5.84 10.22
CA HIS A 308 15.54 7.23 10.32
C HIS A 308 16.95 7.43 9.77
N THR A 309 17.87 6.51 10.05
CA THR A 309 19.23 6.53 9.49
C THR A 309 19.22 6.44 7.96
N ALA A 310 18.26 5.71 7.39
CA ALA A 310 18.06 5.60 5.95
C ALA A 310 17.18 6.73 5.35
N GLY A 311 16.73 7.70 6.15
CA GLY A 311 15.83 8.78 5.71
C GLY A 311 14.40 8.31 5.42
N VAL A 312 14.00 7.13 5.91
CA VAL A 312 12.66 6.56 5.78
C VAL A 312 11.85 6.90 7.03
N LYS A 313 10.63 7.41 6.85
CA LYS A 313 9.70 7.65 7.96
C LYS A 313 9.11 6.34 8.47
N PHE A 314 9.12 6.15 9.78
CA PHE A 314 8.59 4.97 10.43
C PHE A 314 7.21 5.26 11.02
N LEU A 315 6.17 4.75 10.36
CA LEU A 315 4.79 4.83 10.82
C LEU A 315 4.45 3.58 11.63
N CYS A 316 4.11 3.77 12.90
CA CYS A 316 3.82 2.67 13.80
C CYS A 316 2.33 2.33 13.76
N SER A 317 2.01 1.04 13.80
CA SER A 317 0.65 0.59 14.02
C SER A 317 0.46 0.09 15.45
N THR A 318 -0.71 0.35 16.02
CA THR A 318 -1.19 -0.44 17.16
C THR A 318 -1.55 -1.85 16.70
N LEU A 319 -1.43 -2.84 17.57
CA LEU A 319 -1.90 -4.21 17.34
C LEU A 319 -3.42 -4.29 17.52
N THR A 320 -4.10 -4.96 16.60
CA THR A 320 -5.56 -5.21 16.68
C THR A 320 -5.94 -5.97 17.95
N PRO A 321 -7.20 -5.88 18.41
CA PRO A 321 -7.71 -6.81 19.42
C PRO A 321 -7.59 -8.26 18.94
N PHE A 322 -7.52 -9.22 19.85
CA PHE A 322 -7.50 -10.64 19.48
C PHE A 322 -8.08 -11.56 20.57
N GLN A 323 -8.82 -11.00 21.53
CA GLN A 323 -9.49 -11.80 22.55
C GLN A 323 -10.55 -12.69 21.91
N GLY A 324 -10.55 -13.96 22.31
CA GLY A 324 -11.38 -15.00 21.71
C GLY A 324 -10.63 -15.89 20.73
N SER A 325 -9.51 -15.42 20.17
CA SER A 325 -8.67 -16.26 19.32
C SER A 325 -8.05 -17.39 20.14
N GLY A 326 -7.74 -18.51 19.48
CA GLY A 326 -6.96 -19.59 20.12
C GLY A 326 -5.63 -19.07 20.69
N GLY A 327 -5.13 -17.99 20.07
CA GLY A 327 -3.93 -17.19 20.36
C GLY A 327 -3.84 -16.54 21.74
N TRP A 328 -4.98 -16.34 22.40
CA TRP A 328 -5.11 -15.31 23.41
C TRP A 328 -4.80 -15.78 24.84
N SER A 329 -4.23 -14.87 25.64
CA SER A 329 -4.13 -15.01 27.10
C SER A 329 -4.16 -13.63 27.77
N ALA A 330 -4.48 -13.58 29.07
CA ALA A 330 -4.45 -12.32 29.82
C ALA A 330 -3.04 -11.68 29.88
N ALA A 331 -1.98 -12.51 29.92
CA ALA A 331 -0.60 -12.04 29.87
C ALA A 331 -0.29 -11.41 28.50
N ALA A 332 -0.71 -12.06 27.41
CA ALA A 332 -0.53 -11.55 26.06
C ALA A 332 -1.33 -10.24 25.83
N GLU A 333 -2.55 -10.14 26.36
CA GLU A 333 -3.34 -8.90 26.31
C GLU A 333 -2.68 -7.75 27.08
N THR A 334 -2.08 -8.06 28.24
CA THR A 334 -1.30 -7.07 29.01
C THR A 334 -0.11 -6.55 28.20
N SER A 335 0.63 -7.44 27.53
CA SER A 335 1.74 -7.06 26.64
C SER A 335 1.27 -6.26 25.42
N ARG A 336 0.14 -6.66 24.80
CA ARG A 336 -0.48 -5.93 23.69
C ARG A 336 -0.86 -4.51 24.09
N GLY A 337 -1.54 -4.36 25.22
CA GLY A 337 -1.93 -3.06 25.76
C GLY A 337 -0.73 -2.16 26.05
N ALA A 338 0.34 -2.72 26.64
CA ALA A 338 1.58 -1.97 26.87
C ALA A 338 2.27 -1.52 25.57
N TYR A 339 2.33 -2.39 24.55
CA TYR A 339 2.87 -2.03 23.23
C TYR A 339 2.02 -0.95 22.55
N ASN A 340 0.69 -1.09 22.55
CA ASN A 340 -0.22 -0.10 21.97
C ASN A 340 -0.14 1.26 22.68
N ALA A 341 0.01 1.26 24.00
CA ALA A 341 0.24 2.48 24.78
C ALA A 341 1.56 3.16 24.39
N PHE A 342 2.64 2.38 24.21
CA PHE A 342 3.91 2.90 23.69
C PHE A 342 3.75 3.51 22.30
N VAL A 343 3.12 2.81 21.35
CA VAL A 343 2.91 3.31 19.97
C VAL A 343 2.18 4.66 19.96
N ARG A 344 1.15 4.82 20.80
CA ARG A 344 0.38 6.07 20.91
C ARG A 344 1.12 7.19 21.65
N SER A 345 2.21 6.88 22.36
CA SER A 345 2.92 7.88 23.15
C SER A 345 3.75 8.83 22.29
N ALA A 346 3.89 10.08 22.75
CA ALA A 346 4.74 11.07 22.09
C ALA A 346 6.24 10.72 22.12
N SER A 347 6.65 9.78 22.98
CA SER A 347 8.03 9.31 23.12
C SER A 347 8.32 8.03 22.35
N SER A 348 7.38 7.56 21.52
CA SER A 348 7.51 6.33 20.73
C SER A 348 8.65 6.40 19.70
N GLY A 349 8.97 7.60 19.22
CA GLY A 349 9.87 7.81 18.08
C GLY A 349 9.22 7.56 16.72
N CYS A 350 7.91 7.27 16.68
CA CYS A 350 7.17 7.07 15.44
C CYS A 350 6.90 8.42 14.75
N ASP A 351 7.03 8.46 13.41
CA ASP A 351 6.70 9.64 12.59
C ASP A 351 5.19 9.83 12.38
N GLY A 352 4.42 8.80 12.70
CA GLY A 352 2.96 8.78 12.64
C GLY A 352 2.40 7.47 13.19
N VAL A 353 1.12 7.48 13.53
CA VAL A 353 0.43 6.32 14.11
C VAL A 353 -0.75 5.91 13.21
N ILE A 354 -0.85 4.61 12.94
CA ILE A 354 -2.03 3.96 12.37
C ILE A 354 -2.71 3.19 13.50
N ASP A 355 -3.83 3.71 14.01
CA ASP A 355 -4.51 3.11 15.16
C ASP A 355 -5.47 1.99 14.70
N GLN A 356 -4.91 0.86 14.28
CA GLN A 356 -5.67 -0.32 13.87
C GLN A 356 -6.53 -0.92 14.99
N ASP A 357 -6.09 -0.80 16.24
CA ASP A 357 -6.86 -1.21 17.41
C ASP A 357 -8.15 -0.39 17.49
N ASN A 358 -8.05 0.94 17.43
CA ASN A 358 -9.23 1.82 17.37
C ASN A 358 -10.10 1.60 16.13
N ALA A 359 -9.49 1.24 15.00
CA ALA A 359 -10.21 0.99 13.76
C ALA A 359 -11.05 -0.30 13.79
N THR A 360 -10.72 -1.26 14.67
CA THR A 360 -11.26 -2.63 14.58
C THR A 360 -11.89 -3.15 15.86
N HIS A 361 -11.68 -2.54 17.03
CA HIS A 361 -12.24 -3.04 18.28
C HIS A 361 -13.75 -2.78 18.43
N ASP A 362 -14.41 -3.67 19.17
CA ASP A 362 -15.76 -3.43 19.68
C ASP A 362 -15.72 -2.33 20.76
N PRO A 363 -16.34 -1.15 20.56
CA PRO A 363 -16.31 -0.07 21.55
C PRO A 363 -16.85 -0.46 22.93
N ALA A 364 -17.72 -1.47 23.02
CA ALA A 364 -18.22 -1.99 24.28
C ALA A 364 -17.27 -3.02 24.92
N ARG A 365 -16.39 -3.64 24.12
CA ARG A 365 -15.43 -4.68 24.52
C ARG A 365 -14.09 -4.49 23.80
N PRO A 366 -13.27 -3.48 24.16
CA PRO A 366 -12.13 -3.04 23.34
C PRO A 366 -11.00 -4.06 23.11
N THR A 367 -11.02 -5.20 23.80
CA THR A 367 -10.09 -6.32 23.59
C THR A 367 -10.59 -7.35 22.56
N TRP A 368 -11.83 -7.20 22.09
CA TRP A 368 -12.49 -8.00 21.06
C TRP A 368 -12.58 -7.23 19.74
N PHE A 369 -12.51 -7.95 18.63
CA PHE A 369 -12.90 -7.38 17.34
C PHE A 369 -14.37 -6.98 17.36
N LEU A 370 -14.70 -5.88 16.67
CA LEU A 370 -16.07 -5.53 16.36
C LEU A 370 -16.66 -6.66 15.49
N PRO A 371 -17.80 -7.28 15.84
CA PRO A 371 -18.25 -8.52 15.20
C PRO A 371 -18.41 -8.45 13.68
N ASN A 372 -18.75 -7.29 13.11
CA ASN A 372 -18.90 -7.13 11.66
C ASN A 372 -17.56 -6.95 10.91
N LEU A 373 -16.45 -6.77 11.63
CA LEU A 373 -15.10 -6.66 11.09
C LEU A 373 -14.29 -7.95 11.26
N ASP A 374 -14.81 -8.91 12.02
CA ASP A 374 -14.18 -10.19 12.34
C ASP A 374 -14.51 -11.24 11.28
N THR A 375 -13.56 -12.13 10.95
CA THR A 375 -13.84 -13.35 10.16
C THR A 375 -14.54 -14.43 10.99
N GLY A 376 -14.52 -14.29 12.32
CA GLY A 376 -15.04 -15.25 13.30
C GLY A 376 -13.94 -16.06 13.99
N ASP A 377 -12.68 -15.91 13.57
CA ASP A 377 -11.54 -16.52 14.25
C ASP A 377 -10.95 -15.64 15.37
N HIS A 378 -11.50 -14.42 15.51
CA HIS A 378 -11.13 -13.43 16.52
C HIS A 378 -9.66 -12.98 16.42
N LEU A 379 -9.02 -13.12 15.27
CA LEU A 379 -7.64 -12.69 15.00
C LEU A 379 -7.55 -11.91 13.68
N HIS A 380 -8.17 -12.42 12.62
CA HIS A 380 -8.08 -11.83 11.29
C HIS A 380 -9.33 -11.01 10.98
N PRO A 381 -9.16 -9.76 10.52
CA PRO A 381 -10.27 -8.97 10.03
C PRO A 381 -10.79 -9.53 8.69
N ASN A 382 -12.09 -9.44 8.47
CA ASN A 382 -12.69 -9.69 7.17
C ASN A 382 -12.44 -8.48 6.22
N GLU A 383 -12.94 -8.50 4.98
CA GLU A 383 -12.73 -7.39 4.03
C GLU A 383 -13.21 -6.02 4.55
N ALA A 384 -14.28 -5.98 5.35
CA ALA A 384 -14.73 -4.73 5.97
C ALA A 384 -13.74 -4.25 7.05
N GLY A 385 -13.15 -5.17 7.83
CA GLY A 385 -12.09 -4.86 8.79
C GLY A 385 -10.78 -4.43 8.12
N LEU A 386 -10.39 -5.07 7.01
CA LEU A 386 -9.23 -4.68 6.20
C LEU A 386 -9.44 -3.27 5.61
N GLN A 387 -10.64 -2.96 5.12
CA GLN A 387 -10.99 -1.61 4.69
C GLN A 387 -10.96 -0.60 5.84
N ALA A 388 -11.39 -0.99 7.05
CA ALA A 388 -11.31 -0.12 8.23
C ALA A 388 -9.86 0.20 8.61
N ILE A 389 -8.96 -0.79 8.56
CA ILE A 389 -7.51 -0.60 8.73
C ILE A 389 -6.97 0.34 7.66
N ALA A 390 -7.30 0.10 6.39
CA ALA A 390 -6.88 0.96 5.30
C ALA A 390 -7.36 2.40 5.56
N ASN A 391 -8.61 2.60 5.99
CA ASN A 391 -9.18 3.91 6.30
C ASN A 391 -8.45 4.61 7.45
N ALA A 392 -7.95 3.88 8.45
CA ALA A 392 -7.23 4.45 9.60
C ALA A 392 -5.92 5.17 9.21
N VAL A 393 -5.36 4.87 8.04
CA VAL A 393 -4.17 5.57 7.54
C VAL A 393 -4.51 7.01 7.16
N ASN A 394 -3.97 7.98 7.93
CA ASN A 394 -4.04 9.38 7.57
C ASN A 394 -3.11 9.68 6.39
N LEU A 395 -3.68 10.05 5.24
CA LEU A 395 -2.91 10.25 4.00
C LEU A 395 -2.02 11.49 4.04
N SER A 396 -2.22 12.42 5.00
CA SER A 396 -1.34 13.58 5.17
C SER A 396 0.08 13.20 5.63
N LEU A 397 0.24 12.00 6.20
CA LEU A 397 1.55 11.44 6.59
C LEU A 397 2.50 11.28 5.39
N PHE A 398 1.93 11.19 4.19
CA PHE A 398 2.67 11.04 2.94
C PHE A 398 2.88 12.36 2.18
N GLY A 399 2.79 13.49 2.90
CA GLY A 399 2.96 14.82 2.34
C GLY A 399 1.66 15.45 1.85
N SER A 400 1.73 16.76 1.59
CA SER A 400 0.65 17.54 0.98
C SER A 400 0.49 17.20 -0.50
N THR A 401 -0.74 17.19 -0.99
CA THR A 401 -0.96 17.19 -2.44
C THR A 401 -0.73 18.58 -3.01
N THR A 402 -0.18 18.64 -4.22
CA THR A 402 -0.23 19.85 -5.05
C THR A 402 -1.57 20.00 -5.77
N THR A 403 -2.41 18.96 -5.71
CA THR A 403 -3.75 18.86 -6.32
C THR A 403 -4.77 18.51 -5.24
N PRO A 404 -5.88 19.25 -5.05
CA PRO A 404 -6.89 18.89 -4.06
C PRO A 404 -7.36 17.42 -4.23
N PRO A 405 -7.69 16.70 -3.13
CA PRO A 405 -8.20 15.33 -3.24
C PRO A 405 -9.39 15.28 -4.20
N PRO A 406 -9.57 14.22 -5.01
CA PRO A 406 -10.71 14.10 -5.88
C PRO A 406 -11.98 14.10 -5.04
N THR A 407 -12.87 15.00 -5.42
CA THR A 407 -14.15 15.20 -4.78
C THR A 407 -15.13 14.17 -5.34
N THR A 408 -15.78 13.41 -4.46
CA THR A 408 -17.00 12.70 -4.87
C THR A 408 -18.16 13.69 -4.68
N VAL A 409 -18.82 14.10 -5.76
CA VAL A 409 -20.07 14.85 -5.63
C VAL A 409 -21.11 13.90 -5.02
N VAL A 410 -21.68 14.28 -3.89
CA VAL A 410 -22.70 13.51 -3.18
C VAL A 410 -23.94 14.36 -2.95
N THR A 411 -25.09 13.70 -2.91
CA THR A 411 -26.33 14.27 -2.36
C THR A 411 -26.78 13.43 -1.17
N PHE A 412 -27.23 14.09 -0.10
CA PHE A 412 -27.77 13.41 1.08
C PHE A 412 -29.29 13.44 1.05
N ARG A 413 -29.95 12.28 1.10
CA ARG A 413 -31.39 12.16 1.34
C ARG A 413 -31.63 11.76 2.79
N ALA A 414 -32.29 12.61 3.57
CA ALA A 414 -32.60 12.30 4.96
C ALA A 414 -33.68 11.21 5.02
N ARG A 415 -33.42 10.13 5.76
CA ARG A 415 -34.43 9.07 5.97
C ARG A 415 -35.61 9.54 6.82
N ALA A 416 -35.45 10.63 7.58
CA ALA A 416 -36.50 11.24 8.37
C ALA A 416 -37.76 11.62 7.54
N ASN A 417 -37.57 12.08 6.31
CA ASN A 417 -38.68 12.56 5.45
C ASN A 417 -38.51 12.26 3.95
N GLY A 418 -37.44 11.56 3.56
CA GLY A 418 -37.15 11.23 2.16
C GLY A 418 -36.71 12.41 1.30
N LYS A 419 -36.43 13.58 1.90
CA LYS A 419 -36.04 14.80 1.19
C LYS A 419 -34.53 15.03 1.21
N LEU A 420 -34.07 15.85 0.27
CA LEU A 420 -32.65 16.13 0.06
C LEU A 420 -32.17 17.26 0.97
N VAL A 421 -31.02 17.06 1.58
CA VAL A 421 -30.30 18.07 2.36
C VAL A 421 -29.85 19.18 1.42
N THR A 422 -30.26 20.40 1.76
CA THR A 422 -30.12 21.58 0.90
C THR A 422 -29.35 22.66 1.65
N ALA A 423 -28.32 23.22 1.01
CA ALA A 423 -27.60 24.39 1.50
C ALA A 423 -28.40 25.67 1.18
N GLU A 424 -29.34 26.00 2.07
CA GLU A 424 -30.35 27.04 1.84
C GLU A 424 -29.75 28.44 1.61
N ASN A 425 -30.54 29.27 0.91
CA ASN A 425 -30.20 30.67 0.60
C ASN A 425 -28.80 30.80 -0.06
N GLY A 426 -28.54 29.95 -1.05
CA GLY A 426 -27.23 29.86 -1.71
C GLY A 426 -26.10 29.51 -0.73
N GLY A 427 -26.36 28.62 0.23
CA GLY A 427 -25.42 28.21 1.27
C GLY A 427 -25.17 29.21 2.40
N ASN A 428 -25.89 30.34 2.45
CA ASN A 428 -25.76 31.34 3.53
C ASN A 428 -26.73 31.10 4.69
N ALA A 429 -27.52 30.02 4.65
CA ALA A 429 -28.41 29.62 5.73
C ALA A 429 -28.16 28.16 6.15
N ALA A 430 -28.88 27.73 7.19
CA ALA A 430 -28.80 26.38 7.72
C ALA A 430 -29.11 25.33 6.64
N LEU A 431 -28.43 24.18 6.71
CA LEU A 431 -28.76 23.02 5.90
C LEU A 431 -30.10 22.45 6.36
N ILE A 432 -31.04 22.22 5.44
CA ILE A 432 -32.38 21.67 5.72
C ILE A 432 -32.70 20.55 4.72
N ALA A 433 -33.30 19.44 5.18
CA ALA A 433 -33.75 18.36 4.31
C ALA A 433 -35.16 18.63 3.75
N ASN A 434 -35.29 19.49 2.73
CA ASN A 434 -36.61 19.97 2.28
C ASN A 434 -36.84 19.95 0.75
N ARG A 435 -35.88 19.52 -0.07
CA ARG A 435 -36.05 19.43 -1.53
C ARG A 435 -36.34 18.01 -2.00
N THR A 436 -36.95 17.88 -3.18
CA THR A 436 -37.35 16.59 -3.77
C THR A 436 -36.56 16.24 -5.04
N ALA A 437 -35.77 17.17 -5.56
CA ALA A 437 -34.97 17.00 -6.77
C ALA A 437 -33.55 17.55 -6.55
N VAL A 438 -32.56 16.92 -7.18
CA VAL A 438 -31.16 17.35 -7.11
C VAL A 438 -30.98 18.58 -7.98
N GLY A 439 -30.52 19.67 -7.38
CA GLY A 439 -30.01 20.86 -8.04
C GLY A 439 -28.68 21.30 -7.42
N PRO A 440 -28.21 22.51 -7.74
CA PRO A 440 -26.90 22.99 -7.28
C PRO A 440 -26.79 23.16 -5.75
N TRP A 441 -27.90 23.26 -5.03
CA TRP A 441 -27.89 23.49 -3.58
C TRP A 441 -27.92 22.20 -2.76
N GLU A 442 -28.22 21.07 -3.40
CA GLU A 442 -28.30 19.75 -2.79
C GLU A 442 -27.01 18.94 -2.99
N GLN A 443 -26.07 19.49 -3.76
CA GLN A 443 -24.80 18.85 -4.11
C GLN A 443 -23.65 19.34 -3.22
N PHE A 444 -22.85 18.37 -2.77
CA PHE A 444 -21.67 18.62 -1.96
C PHE A 444 -20.50 17.83 -2.51
N ASP A 445 -19.33 18.46 -2.61
CA ASP A 445 -18.08 17.73 -2.75
C ASP A 445 -17.76 17.08 -1.41
N ARG A 446 -17.82 15.75 -1.36
CA ARG A 446 -17.27 14.97 -0.25
C ARG A 446 -15.78 14.79 -0.45
N ILE A 447 -15.01 15.35 0.47
CA ILE A 447 -13.56 15.31 0.48
C ILE A 447 -13.13 14.31 1.54
N ASP A 448 -12.42 13.25 1.14
CA ASP A 448 -11.83 12.29 2.06
C ASP A 448 -10.62 12.91 2.79
N LEU A 449 -10.69 12.95 4.11
CA LEU A 449 -9.63 13.44 5.00
C LEU A 449 -8.83 12.29 5.63
N GLY A 450 -9.23 11.05 5.38
CA GLY A 450 -8.70 9.84 6.00
C GLY A 450 -9.21 9.59 7.42
N GLY A 451 -8.97 8.38 7.93
CA GLY A 451 -9.50 7.94 9.22
C GLY A 451 -11.02 7.73 9.23
N GLY A 452 -11.66 7.56 8.07
CA GLY A 452 -13.12 7.61 7.94
C GLY A 452 -13.70 9.03 8.05
N ARG A 453 -12.85 10.07 8.08
CA ARG A 453 -13.28 11.46 8.18
C ARG A 453 -13.45 12.09 6.81
N VAL A 454 -14.43 12.98 6.73
CA VAL A 454 -14.75 13.74 5.53
C VAL A 454 -14.97 15.21 5.85
N ALA A 455 -14.73 16.06 4.86
CA ALA A 455 -15.31 17.39 4.78
C ALA A 455 -16.35 17.43 3.67
N LEU A 456 -17.34 18.31 3.82
CA LEU A 456 -18.37 18.54 2.82
C LEU A 456 -18.24 19.98 2.33
N LYS A 457 -18.05 20.19 1.03
CA LYS A 457 -18.02 21.53 0.43
C LYS A 457 -19.27 21.71 -0.43
N ALA A 458 -20.12 22.67 -0.05
CA ALA A 458 -21.39 22.91 -0.73
C ALA A 458 -21.16 23.51 -2.11
N HIS A 459 -21.83 22.98 -3.14
CA HIS A 459 -21.79 23.55 -4.49
C HIS A 459 -22.51 24.90 -4.56
N ALA A 460 -23.45 25.16 -3.65
CA ALA A 460 -24.21 26.41 -3.56
C ALA A 460 -23.33 27.68 -3.46
N ASN A 461 -22.21 27.61 -2.73
CA ASN A 461 -21.32 28.75 -2.50
C ASN A 461 -19.82 28.40 -2.46
N GLY A 462 -19.45 27.14 -2.68
CA GLY A 462 -18.06 26.69 -2.64
C GLY A 462 -17.43 26.71 -1.24
N ARG A 463 -18.21 26.72 -0.17
CA ARG A 463 -17.73 26.72 1.23
C ARG A 463 -17.95 25.38 1.91
N TYR A 464 -17.12 25.11 2.91
CA TYR A 464 -17.22 23.93 3.76
C TYR A 464 -18.38 24.04 4.75
N VAL A 465 -19.10 22.94 4.91
CA VAL A 465 -20.15 22.77 5.91
C VAL A 465 -19.49 22.76 7.28
N THR A 466 -19.80 23.78 8.07
CA THR A 466 -19.38 23.94 9.46
C THR A 466 -20.46 23.35 10.36
N ALA A 467 -20.08 22.52 11.33
CA ALA A 467 -20.92 22.04 12.42
C ALA A 467 -20.48 22.70 13.75
N PRO A 468 -21.08 23.84 14.11
CA PRO A 468 -20.86 24.44 15.41
C PRO A 468 -21.58 23.61 16.48
N SER A 469 -20.98 23.49 17.67
CA SER A 469 -21.54 22.66 18.73
C SER A 469 -22.97 23.08 19.08
N GLY A 470 -23.93 22.17 18.93
CA GLY A 470 -25.35 22.39 19.26
C GLY A 470 -26.09 23.41 18.40
N SER A 471 -25.50 23.85 17.29
CA SER A 471 -26.08 24.86 16.39
C SER A 471 -26.32 24.29 14.99
N PRO A 472 -27.17 24.94 14.17
CA PRO A 472 -27.37 24.55 12.77
C PRO A 472 -26.08 24.44 11.97
N LEU A 473 -26.00 23.43 11.11
CA LEU A 473 -24.92 23.27 10.13
C LEU A 473 -25.10 24.32 9.03
N ILE A 474 -24.03 25.04 8.67
CA ILE A 474 -24.03 26.10 7.64
C ILE A 474 -22.77 25.93 6.76
N ALA A 475 -22.89 26.14 5.44
CA ALA A 475 -21.75 26.19 4.53
C ALA A 475 -21.01 27.53 4.63
N SER A 476 -20.27 27.75 5.72
CA SER A 476 -19.69 29.06 6.07
C SER A 476 -18.17 29.18 5.93
N SER A 477 -17.42 28.07 5.94
CA SER A 477 -15.95 28.14 6.04
C SER A 477 -15.23 28.01 4.69
N THR A 478 -14.09 28.67 4.53
CA THR A 478 -13.18 28.49 3.38
C THR A 478 -12.04 27.53 3.66
N THR A 479 -11.92 27.02 4.89
CA THR A 479 -10.85 26.12 5.34
C THR A 479 -11.43 24.93 6.10
N ILE A 480 -10.76 23.78 6.03
CA ILE A 480 -11.16 22.58 6.79
C ILE A 480 -10.48 22.63 8.15
N GLY A 481 -11.27 22.76 9.22
CA GLY A 481 -10.84 22.58 10.60
C GLY A 481 -11.67 21.52 11.31
N THR A 482 -11.56 21.48 12.65
CA THR A 482 -12.31 20.52 13.49
C THR A 482 -13.83 20.65 13.32
N ALA A 483 -14.34 21.86 13.08
CA ALA A 483 -15.77 22.12 12.89
C ALA A 483 -16.29 21.71 11.51
N GLU A 484 -15.42 21.60 10.50
CA GLU A 484 -15.75 21.18 9.14
C GLU A 484 -15.51 19.69 8.90
N THR A 485 -15.07 18.97 9.94
CA THR A 485 -14.70 17.55 9.85
C THR A 485 -15.79 16.68 10.47
N PHE A 486 -16.17 15.63 9.74
CA PHE A 486 -17.16 14.64 10.17
C PHE A 486 -16.59 13.24 10.05
N ASP A 487 -16.82 12.37 11.04
CA ASP A 487 -16.68 10.93 10.81
C ASP A 487 -17.88 10.47 9.96
N LEU A 488 -17.61 9.84 8.80
CA LEU A 488 -18.63 9.25 7.94
C LEU A 488 -18.84 7.79 8.35
N VAL A 489 -19.94 7.52 9.04
CA VAL A 489 -20.31 6.17 9.48
C VAL A 489 -21.17 5.50 8.42
N ARG A 490 -20.80 4.29 8.02
CA ARG A 490 -21.63 3.42 7.17
C ARG A 490 -22.49 2.53 8.07
N ASN A 491 -23.80 2.67 7.95
CA ASN A 491 -24.76 1.93 8.76
C ASN A 491 -25.03 0.55 8.15
N ALA A 492 -25.45 -0.42 8.97
CA ALA A 492 -25.71 -1.79 8.54
C ALA A 492 -26.84 -1.90 7.49
N ASP A 493 -27.76 -0.92 7.47
CA ASP A 493 -28.89 -0.86 6.53
C ASP A 493 -28.56 -0.16 5.20
N GLY A 494 -27.27 0.08 4.94
CA GLY A 494 -26.75 0.74 3.74
C GLY A 494 -26.79 2.27 3.76
N SER A 495 -27.44 2.88 4.76
CA SER A 495 -27.41 4.34 4.94
C SER A 495 -26.08 4.84 5.51
N ALA A 496 -25.91 6.15 5.60
CA ALA A 496 -24.76 6.79 6.23
C ALA A 496 -25.20 7.76 7.32
N SER A 497 -24.35 7.94 8.32
CA SER A 497 -24.49 8.94 9.37
C SER A 497 -23.24 9.83 9.42
N LEU A 498 -23.42 11.10 9.77
CA LEU A 498 -22.31 12.03 9.97
C LEU A 498 -22.16 12.31 11.46
N ARG A 499 -20.97 12.09 12.03
CA ARG A 499 -20.65 12.50 13.40
C ARG A 499 -19.69 13.68 13.37
N ALA A 500 -20.10 14.83 13.87
CA ALA A 500 -19.25 16.02 13.89
C ALA A 500 -18.06 15.80 14.83
N VAL A 501 -16.84 16.03 14.34
CA VAL A 501 -15.62 15.85 15.15
C VAL A 501 -15.54 16.92 16.25
N ALA A 502 -16.09 18.12 16.01
CA ALA A 502 -16.08 19.22 16.99
C ALA A 502 -16.75 18.92 18.33
N ASN A 503 -17.75 18.04 18.37
CA ASN A 503 -18.48 17.71 19.61
C ASN A 503 -18.81 16.22 19.80
N GLY A 504 -18.40 15.36 18.86
CA GLY A 504 -18.65 13.92 18.90
C GLY A 504 -20.11 13.53 18.75
N ARG A 505 -20.98 14.41 18.25
CA ARG A 505 -22.43 14.17 18.11
C ARG A 505 -22.82 13.90 16.65
N TYR A 506 -23.84 13.06 16.48
CA TYR A 506 -24.43 12.76 15.19
C TYR A 506 -25.30 13.93 14.70
N VAL A 507 -25.20 14.19 13.40
CA VAL A 507 -26.02 15.16 12.67
C VAL A 507 -27.45 14.61 12.56
N CYS A 508 -28.40 15.36 13.09
CA CYS A 508 -29.82 15.04 13.11
C CYS A 508 -30.57 15.96 12.15
N ALA A 509 -31.44 15.40 11.31
CA ALA A 509 -32.46 16.12 10.55
C ALA A 509 -33.65 16.44 11.48
N GLU A 510 -33.55 17.58 12.19
CA GLU A 510 -34.49 17.94 13.25
C GLU A 510 -35.95 18.08 12.78
N ASN A 511 -36.87 17.89 13.71
CA ASN A 511 -38.32 17.98 13.49
C ASN A 511 -38.77 17.11 12.29
N ALA A 512 -38.37 15.83 12.30
CA ALA A 512 -38.57 14.90 11.18
C ALA A 512 -38.08 15.46 9.84
N GLY A 513 -36.93 16.14 9.84
CA GLY A 513 -36.31 16.77 8.68
C GLY A 513 -36.96 18.09 8.21
N ALA A 514 -37.97 18.61 8.91
CA ALA A 514 -38.58 19.90 8.58
C ALA A 514 -37.78 21.10 9.13
N ALA A 515 -36.76 20.87 9.96
CA ALA A 515 -35.91 21.91 10.54
C ALA A 515 -34.43 21.72 10.16
N ALA A 516 -33.60 22.66 10.63
CA ALA A 516 -32.16 22.66 10.39
C ALA A 516 -31.48 21.38 10.86
N LEU A 517 -30.46 20.94 10.12
CA LEU A 517 -29.59 19.87 10.54
C LEU A 517 -28.70 20.36 11.69
N ILE A 518 -28.63 19.60 12.79
CA ILE A 518 -27.84 19.93 13.99
C ILE A 518 -27.05 18.71 14.45
N ALA A 519 -25.76 18.87 14.75
CA ALA A 519 -24.94 17.83 15.37
C ALA A 519 -25.14 17.81 16.90
N ASN A 520 -26.15 17.09 17.39
CA ASN A 520 -26.50 17.07 18.82
C ASN A 520 -26.88 15.69 19.40
N ARG A 521 -26.97 14.63 18.58
CA ARG A 521 -27.39 13.29 19.04
C ARG A 521 -26.21 12.42 19.48
N THR A 522 -26.44 11.57 20.47
CA THR A 522 -25.44 10.60 20.98
C THR A 522 -25.48 9.25 20.28
N ALA A 523 -26.57 8.94 19.57
CA ALA A 523 -26.80 7.67 18.90
C ALA A 523 -27.44 7.89 17.53
N ILE A 524 -27.28 6.90 16.66
CA ILE A 524 -27.87 6.89 15.31
C ILE A 524 -29.29 6.32 15.42
N GLY A 525 -30.25 7.09 14.93
CA GLY A 525 -31.62 6.65 14.71
C GLY A 525 -32.13 7.07 13.32
N PRO A 526 -33.46 7.06 13.12
CA PRO A 526 -34.07 7.39 11.83
C PRO A 526 -33.78 8.82 11.34
N TRP A 527 -33.50 9.76 12.24
CA TRP A 527 -33.29 11.17 11.90
C TRP A 527 -31.81 11.51 11.67
N GLU A 528 -30.90 10.61 12.04
CA GLU A 528 -29.45 10.76 11.90
C GLU A 528 -28.91 9.97 10.69
N SER A 529 -29.80 9.30 9.97
CA SER A 529 -29.48 8.41 8.86
C SER A 529 -29.85 9.05 7.52
N PHE A 530 -28.92 8.96 6.57
CA PHE A 530 -29.01 9.57 5.24
C PHE A 530 -28.65 8.56 4.15
N ASP A 531 -29.40 8.53 3.05
CA ASP A 531 -28.96 7.84 1.84
C ASP A 531 -28.02 8.76 1.07
N LEU A 532 -26.86 8.22 0.67
CA LEU A 532 -25.90 8.89 -0.20
C LEU A 532 -26.25 8.56 -1.65
N LEU A 533 -26.65 9.57 -2.41
CA LEU A 533 -26.99 9.48 -3.84
C LEU A 533 -25.83 9.96 -4.72
#